data_AF-A0AAV2AJF8-F1
#
_entry.id   AF-A0AAV2AJF8-F1
#
_cell.length_a   1.000
_cell.length_b   1.000
_cell.length_c   1.000
_cell.angle_alpha   90.00
_cell.angle_beta   90.00
_cell.angle_gamma   90.00
#
_symmetry.space_group_name_H-M   'P 1'
#
loop_
_entity.id
_entity.type
_entity.pdbx_description
1 polymer ?
#
loop_
_entity_poly.entity_id
_entity_poly.type
_entity_poly.pdbx_seq_one_letter_code
_entity_poly.pdbx_strand_id
1 'polypeptide(L)'
;MSFNTFWKIFMRNRYRILCSLLFVFIFSYVLLNSYNSILRSRLKNFFAGDIVDFSYSDNVTGFSYPIVPNIVHYVHFDSPDLSFIQVISIRAVYLNSPPEKILIHCNCYSLKGKYWDMVKNISILEISYMRKPTHIFEKLLSSVYHSSDIARLEILMKYGGIFLDTDTYVIKSLEYFRRFEMTLGWPPSQNLGTQLLIAHKNARFLKLWYNSYHYYRRERWYYNAGELPTQFILEPMPYLVHRVPYDFGVHNLVHLLYGTCSSEWKNYHAIHLLVRHKNYLLPGDIVEEFNEENIKTYNKTFGDMARLVLYGFIDIIKLYEFYSRTSEKQQKGSLAVKLYLLRFHMENLIRRIRECKMLSSHACADRQQKLFFYFVVIVVCEKIIMQEYLIQ
;
A
#
# COMPACT_ATOMS: atom_id res chain seq x y z
N MET A 1 -0.08 21.00 74.12
CA MET A 1 0.70 19.87 73.55
C MET A 1 2.17 20.20 73.73
N SER A 2 2.91 19.43 74.54
CA SER A 2 4.30 19.77 74.87
C SER A 2 5.22 19.58 73.66
N PHE A 3 6.25 20.42 73.56
CA PHE A 3 7.28 20.43 72.50
C PHE A 3 7.87 19.04 72.23
N ASN A 4 7.91 18.18 73.26
CA ASN A 4 8.38 16.80 73.21
C ASN A 4 7.50 15.85 72.37
N THR A 5 6.18 16.06 72.30
CA THR A 5 5.29 15.20 71.51
C THR A 5 5.42 15.49 70.01
N PHE A 6 5.57 16.77 69.66
CA PHE A 6 5.82 17.20 68.28
C PHE A 6 7.19 16.71 67.78
N TRP A 7 8.22 16.82 68.62
CA TRP A 7 9.58 16.34 68.29
C TRP A 7 9.64 14.82 68.08
N LYS A 8 8.91 14.03 68.88
CA LYS A 8 8.81 12.57 68.69
C LYS A 8 8.08 12.16 67.41
N ILE A 9 6.99 12.86 67.03
CA ILE A 9 6.27 12.60 65.78
C ILE A 9 7.13 12.99 64.57
N PHE A 10 7.82 14.14 64.65
CA PHE A 10 8.75 14.61 63.63
C PHE A 10 9.92 13.62 63.43
N MET A 11 10.52 13.15 64.52
CA MET A 11 11.60 12.15 64.48
C MET A 11 11.14 10.77 63.99
N ARG A 12 9.87 10.40 64.22
CA ARG A 12 9.29 9.13 63.73
C ARG A 12 9.01 9.17 62.23
N ASN A 13 8.67 10.34 61.67
CA ASN A 13 8.36 10.51 60.26
C ASN A 13 9.56 10.97 59.40
N ARG A 14 10.69 11.37 60.01
CA ARG A 14 11.89 11.84 59.27
C ARG A 14 12.37 10.86 58.20
N TYR A 15 12.37 9.56 58.50
CA TYR A 15 12.78 8.54 57.54
C TYR A 15 11.77 8.40 56.40
N ARG A 16 10.47 8.51 56.67
CA ARG A 16 9.44 8.48 55.63
C ARG A 16 9.53 9.70 54.73
N ILE A 17 9.73 10.89 55.29
CA ILE A 17 9.90 12.14 54.54
C ILE A 17 11.17 12.08 53.68
N LEU A 18 12.29 11.64 54.24
CA LEU A 18 13.55 11.46 53.49
C LEU A 18 13.41 10.44 52.36
N CYS A 19 12.77 9.29 52.60
CA CYS A 19 12.51 8.30 51.56
C CYS A 19 11.58 8.85 50.45
N SER A 20 10.54 9.61 50.82
CA SER A 20 9.64 10.24 49.85
C SER A 20 10.35 11.30 49.01
N LEU A 21 11.20 12.13 49.62
CA LEU A 21 12.01 13.13 48.92
C LEU A 21 13.04 12.47 47.99
N LEU A 22 13.70 11.41 48.45
CA LEU A 22 14.63 10.62 47.63
C LEU A 22 13.91 9.98 46.44
N PHE A 23 12.72 9.41 46.66
CA PHE A 23 11.90 8.83 45.60
C PHE A 23 11.49 9.90 44.57
N VAL A 24 11.01 11.06 45.01
CA VAL A 24 10.65 12.18 44.12
C VAL A 24 11.87 12.67 43.35
N PHE A 25 13.04 12.77 43.97
CA PHE A 25 14.28 13.15 43.32
C PHE A 25 14.71 12.14 42.26
N ILE A 26 14.74 10.85 42.59
CA ILE A 26 15.08 9.76 41.65
C ILE A 26 14.07 9.74 40.50
N PHE A 27 12.78 9.83 40.80
CA PHE A 27 11.72 9.85 39.79
C PHE A 27 11.82 11.04 38.85
N SER A 28 12.07 12.24 39.40
CA SER A 28 12.28 13.47 38.61
C SER A 28 13.54 13.38 37.76
N TYR A 29 14.63 12.84 38.30
CA TYR A 29 15.89 12.62 37.58
C TYR A 29 15.73 11.62 36.41
N VAL A 30 15.00 10.51 36.64
CA VAL A 30 14.68 9.52 35.61
C VAL A 30 13.79 10.14 34.52
N LEU A 31 12.75 10.89 34.90
CA LEU A 31 11.90 11.60 33.94
C LEU A 31 12.66 12.63 33.12
N LEU A 32 13.50 13.45 33.75
CA LEU A 32 14.32 14.44 33.03
C LEU A 32 15.28 13.77 32.05
N ASN A 33 15.93 12.67 32.46
CA ASN A 33 16.85 11.95 31.60
C ASN A 33 16.14 11.24 30.44
N SER A 34 14.97 10.65 30.68
CA SER A 34 14.13 10.05 29.64
C SER A 34 13.62 11.10 28.65
N TYR A 35 13.15 12.24 29.13
CA TYR A 35 12.74 13.35 28.27
C TYR A 35 13.91 13.87 27.42
N ASN A 36 15.08 14.06 28.04
CA ASN A 36 16.30 14.48 27.35
C ASN A 36 16.82 13.43 26.36
N SER A 37 16.60 12.14 26.58
CA SER A 37 17.01 11.09 25.64
C SER A 37 16.10 11.07 24.41
N ILE A 38 14.79 11.20 24.60
CA ILE A 38 13.80 11.31 23.52
C ILE A 38 14.05 12.55 22.68
N LEU A 39 14.26 13.71 23.33
CA LEU A 39 14.53 14.96 22.62
C LEU A 39 15.85 14.90 21.83
N ARG A 40 16.91 14.31 22.40
CA ARG A 40 18.18 14.09 21.70
C ARG A 40 18.02 13.15 20.51
N SER A 41 17.26 12.08 20.62
CA SER A 41 16.98 11.17 19.51
C SER A 41 16.18 11.86 18.39
N ARG A 42 15.17 12.66 18.73
CA ARG A 42 14.41 13.47 17.77
C ARG A 42 15.29 14.49 17.03
N LEU A 43 16.13 15.23 17.76
CA LEU A 43 17.06 16.18 17.17
C LEU A 43 18.11 15.48 16.30
N LYS A 44 18.66 14.36 16.76
CA LYS A 44 19.60 13.54 15.99
C LYS A 44 18.96 13.07 14.69
N ASN A 45 17.73 12.53 14.74
CA ASN A 45 17.00 12.05 13.55
C ASN A 45 16.65 13.16 12.57
N PHE A 46 16.42 14.39 13.04
CA PHE A 46 16.23 15.54 12.17
C PHE A 46 17.50 15.87 11.35
N PHE A 47 18.70 15.66 11.94
CA PHE A 47 19.98 15.97 11.29
C PHE A 47 20.68 14.76 10.65
N ALA A 48 20.29 13.51 10.97
CA ALA A 48 21.09 12.32 10.66
C ALA A 48 20.99 11.78 9.21
N GLY A 49 20.24 12.44 8.31
CA GLY A 49 20.04 11.93 6.95
C GLY A 49 19.49 10.50 6.97
N ASP A 50 20.21 9.57 6.35
CA ASP A 50 19.80 8.16 6.18
C ASP A 50 19.88 7.27 7.44
N ILE A 51 20.44 7.78 8.55
CA ILE A 51 20.64 6.99 9.78
C ILE A 51 19.65 7.45 10.86
N VAL A 52 18.44 6.90 10.81
CA VAL A 52 17.44 7.08 11.86
C VAL A 52 17.79 6.21 13.08
N ASP A 53 17.93 6.84 14.23
CA ASP A 53 18.02 6.21 15.54
C ASP A 53 16.64 5.68 15.97
N PHE A 54 16.50 4.36 16.01
CA PHE A 54 15.28 3.66 16.42
C PHE A 54 15.26 3.29 17.91
N SER A 55 16.28 3.64 18.70
CA SER A 55 16.38 3.24 20.12
C SER A 55 15.19 3.70 20.96
N TYR A 56 14.55 4.81 20.59
CA TYR A 56 13.37 5.37 21.27
C TYR A 56 12.15 5.52 20.36
N SER A 57 12.17 4.91 19.17
CA SER A 57 11.01 4.89 18.27
C SER A 57 9.98 3.90 18.81
N ASP A 58 8.74 4.35 19.03
CA ASP A 58 7.61 3.44 19.11
C ASP A 58 6.96 3.32 17.72
N ASN A 59 6.74 2.09 17.25
CA ASN A 59 5.98 1.84 16.02
C ASN A 59 4.46 1.93 16.27
N VAL A 60 4.05 2.64 17.33
CA VAL A 60 2.66 2.79 17.74
C VAL A 60 2.14 4.14 17.23
N THR A 61 2.87 5.21 17.52
CA THR A 61 2.54 6.61 17.16
C THR A 61 3.31 7.09 15.94
N GLY A 62 4.50 6.52 15.69
CA GLY A 62 5.34 6.83 14.54
C GLY A 62 5.98 8.23 14.60
N PHE A 63 6.77 8.54 13.59
CA PHE A 63 7.44 9.84 13.42
C PHE A 63 6.46 10.92 12.97
N SER A 64 6.77 12.20 13.18
CA SER A 64 5.92 13.31 12.70
C SER A 64 5.93 13.50 11.18
N TYR A 65 6.91 12.89 10.50
CA TYR A 65 7.09 12.93 9.06
C TYR A 65 7.40 11.52 8.52
N PRO A 66 7.18 11.26 7.22
CA PRO A 66 7.58 10.01 6.58
C PRO A 66 9.09 9.81 6.64
N ILE A 67 9.53 8.67 7.16
CA ILE A 67 10.95 8.28 7.24
C ILE A 67 11.31 7.22 6.21
N VAL A 68 10.35 6.41 5.77
CA VAL A 68 10.55 5.42 4.70
C VAL A 68 10.62 6.15 3.35
N PRO A 69 11.48 5.76 2.38
CA PRO A 69 11.48 6.32 1.02
C PRO A 69 10.20 6.03 0.22
N ASN A 70 9.83 6.89 -0.74
CA ASN A 70 8.58 6.73 -1.52
C ASN A 70 8.85 5.96 -2.81
N ILE A 71 9.44 4.78 -2.67
CA ILE A 71 9.85 3.94 -3.79
C ILE A 71 9.10 2.63 -3.65
N VAL A 72 8.40 2.23 -4.70
CA VAL A 72 7.71 0.94 -4.74
C VAL A 72 8.61 -0.09 -5.42
N HIS A 73 8.61 -1.29 -4.87
CA HIS A 73 9.41 -2.41 -5.36
C HIS A 73 8.53 -3.63 -5.64
N TYR A 74 8.70 -4.19 -6.84
CA TYR A 74 8.17 -5.49 -7.24
C TYR A 74 9.33 -6.45 -7.53
N VAL A 75 9.08 -7.75 -7.40
CA VAL A 75 10.01 -8.81 -7.85
C VAL A 75 9.34 -9.65 -8.93
N HIS A 76 10.04 -9.86 -10.04
CA HIS A 76 9.59 -10.70 -11.15
C HIS A 76 10.76 -11.49 -11.72
N PHE A 77 10.84 -12.77 -11.35
CA PHE A 77 11.93 -13.64 -11.77
C PHE A 77 11.46 -14.69 -12.78
N ASP A 78 12.42 -15.18 -13.57
CA ASP A 78 12.30 -16.36 -14.44
C ASP A 78 11.28 -16.25 -15.58
N SER A 79 10.73 -15.05 -15.81
CA SER A 79 9.87 -14.73 -16.95
C SER A 79 10.22 -13.34 -17.47
N PRO A 80 10.22 -13.13 -18.80
CA PRO A 80 10.27 -11.80 -19.40
C PRO A 80 8.87 -11.19 -19.58
N ASP A 81 7.81 -11.98 -19.44
CA ASP A 81 6.43 -11.57 -19.68
C ASP A 81 5.69 -11.34 -18.35
N LEU A 82 5.05 -10.18 -18.23
CA LEU A 82 4.12 -9.89 -17.14
C LEU A 82 2.79 -10.62 -17.37
N SER A 83 2.02 -10.86 -16.29
CA SER A 83 0.63 -11.32 -16.36
C SER A 83 -0.37 -10.17 -16.25
N PHE A 84 -1.63 -10.43 -16.61
CA PHE A 84 -2.73 -9.49 -16.45
C PHE A 84 -2.84 -8.96 -15.02
N ILE A 85 -2.71 -9.86 -14.03
CA ILE A 85 -2.82 -9.50 -12.60
C ILE A 85 -1.70 -8.54 -12.19
N GLN A 86 -0.50 -8.71 -12.73
CA GLN A 86 0.62 -7.79 -12.45
C GLN A 86 0.37 -6.40 -13.05
N VAL A 87 -0.23 -6.32 -14.23
CA VAL A 87 -0.67 -5.04 -14.81
C VAL A 87 -1.68 -4.34 -13.91
N ILE A 88 -2.67 -5.07 -13.40
CA ILE A 88 -3.65 -4.51 -12.47
C ILE A 88 -2.98 -4.01 -11.19
N SER A 89 -2.07 -4.78 -10.60
CA SER A 89 -1.32 -4.37 -9.41
C SER A 89 -0.51 -3.08 -9.64
N ILE A 90 0.31 -3.05 -10.70
CA ILE A 90 1.15 -1.90 -11.04
C ILE A 90 0.30 -0.64 -11.26
N ARG A 91 -0.79 -0.77 -12.02
CA ARG A 91 -1.69 0.37 -12.29
C ARG A 91 -2.42 0.85 -11.04
N ALA A 92 -2.82 -0.06 -10.14
CA ALA A 92 -3.48 0.31 -8.89
C ALA A 92 -2.59 1.20 -8.02
N VAL A 93 -1.30 0.86 -7.89
CA VAL A 93 -0.32 1.70 -7.18
C VAL A 93 -0.15 3.05 -7.86
N TYR A 94 0.11 3.04 -9.17
CA TYR A 94 0.34 4.26 -9.94
C TYR A 94 -0.82 5.25 -9.83
N LEU A 95 -2.06 4.77 -9.82
CA LEU A 95 -3.25 5.62 -9.77
C LEU A 95 -3.64 6.06 -8.35
N ASN A 96 -3.51 5.18 -7.35
CA ASN A 96 -4.10 5.42 -6.02
C ASN A 96 -3.07 5.85 -4.96
N SER A 97 -1.79 5.57 -5.18
CA SER A 97 -0.70 5.92 -4.27
C SER A 97 0.61 6.15 -5.05
N PRO A 98 0.66 7.12 -5.99
CA PRO A 98 1.79 7.31 -6.89
C PRO A 98 3.10 7.54 -6.10
N PRO A 99 4.10 6.66 -6.25
CA PRO A 99 5.41 6.85 -5.63
C PRO A 99 6.30 7.78 -6.46
N GLU A 100 7.50 8.08 -5.95
CA GLU A 100 8.56 8.73 -6.73
C GLU A 100 9.07 7.82 -7.85
N LYS A 101 9.20 6.51 -7.54
CA LYS A 101 9.62 5.47 -8.49
C LYS A 101 8.91 4.15 -8.21
N ILE A 102 8.68 3.37 -9.26
CA ILE A 102 8.27 1.97 -9.22
C ILE A 102 9.40 1.16 -9.87
N LEU A 103 10.05 0.29 -9.11
CA LEU A 103 11.12 -0.57 -9.59
C LEU A 103 10.62 -2.00 -9.71
N ILE A 104 10.70 -2.59 -10.90
CA ILE A 104 10.54 -4.03 -11.09
C ILE A 104 11.92 -4.67 -11.04
N HIS A 105 12.21 -5.40 -9.98
CA HIS A 105 13.43 -6.17 -9.83
C HIS A 105 13.31 -7.52 -10.52
N CYS A 106 14.11 -7.74 -11.55
CA CYS A 106 14.09 -8.98 -12.32
C CYS A 106 15.49 -9.43 -12.74
N ASN A 107 15.63 -10.72 -13.09
CA ASN A 107 16.87 -11.31 -13.58
C ASN A 107 17.04 -11.15 -15.10
N CYS A 108 16.48 -10.08 -15.68
CA CYS A 108 16.60 -9.70 -17.08
C CYS A 108 16.76 -8.17 -17.23
N TYR A 109 17.25 -7.71 -18.38
CA TYR A 109 17.43 -6.28 -18.65
C TYR A 109 16.21 -5.62 -19.30
N SER A 110 15.27 -6.42 -19.79
CA SER A 110 14.06 -5.94 -20.46
C SER A 110 12.90 -6.92 -20.28
N LEU A 111 11.72 -6.41 -19.98
CA LEU A 111 10.45 -7.13 -20.05
C LEU A 111 9.86 -6.98 -21.45
N LYS A 112 8.98 -7.93 -21.83
CA LYS A 112 8.31 -7.93 -23.14
C LYS A 112 6.88 -8.46 -23.01
N GLY A 113 6.21 -8.52 -24.16
CA GLY A 113 4.87 -9.07 -24.27
C GLY A 113 3.77 -8.04 -24.03
N LYS A 114 2.55 -8.45 -24.39
CA LYS A 114 1.33 -7.63 -24.38
C LYS A 114 1.12 -6.88 -23.05
N TYR A 115 1.32 -7.57 -21.93
CA TYR A 115 1.07 -7.00 -20.61
C TYR A 115 2.16 -6.01 -20.17
N TRP A 116 3.41 -6.18 -20.62
CA TRP A 116 4.42 -5.14 -20.46
C TRP A 116 4.07 -3.89 -21.27
N ASP A 117 3.58 -4.06 -22.50
CA ASP A 117 3.18 -2.94 -23.36
C ASP A 117 2.08 -2.07 -22.74
N MET A 118 1.25 -2.62 -21.86
CA MET A 118 0.20 -1.88 -21.14
C MET A 118 0.73 -0.95 -20.04
N VAL A 119 1.96 -1.15 -19.55
CA VAL A 119 2.52 -0.40 -18.41
C VAL A 119 3.87 0.26 -18.70
N LYS A 120 4.58 -0.14 -19.76
CA LYS A 120 5.93 0.36 -20.09
C LYS A 120 6.06 1.88 -20.25
N ASN A 121 4.96 2.56 -20.56
CA ASN A 121 4.92 4.02 -20.74
C ASN A 121 4.64 4.79 -19.43
N ILE A 122 4.51 4.11 -18.29
CA ILE A 122 4.43 4.78 -16.98
C ILE A 122 5.80 5.40 -16.69
N SER A 123 5.87 6.73 -16.61
CA SER A 123 7.13 7.49 -16.54
C SER A 123 7.98 7.20 -15.31
N ILE A 124 7.36 6.79 -14.21
CA ILE A 124 8.04 6.47 -12.95
C ILE A 124 8.35 4.97 -12.82
N LEU A 125 8.06 4.15 -13.84
CA LEU A 125 8.28 2.71 -13.84
C LEU A 125 9.63 2.37 -14.49
N GLU A 126 10.52 1.74 -13.74
CA GLU A 126 11.86 1.37 -14.17
C GLU A 126 12.13 -0.12 -13.94
N ILE A 127 12.89 -0.74 -14.85
CA ILE A 127 13.40 -2.10 -14.68
C ILE A 127 14.73 -2.00 -13.91
N SER A 128 14.83 -2.74 -12.81
CA SER A 128 16.03 -2.83 -11.99
C SER A 128 16.59 -4.25 -12.07
N TYR A 129 17.75 -4.41 -12.70
CA TYR A 129 18.37 -5.73 -12.77
C TYR A 129 18.76 -6.21 -11.37
N MET A 130 18.35 -7.43 -11.03
CA MET A 130 18.72 -8.13 -9.81
C MET A 130 18.96 -9.60 -10.12
N ARG A 131 20.11 -10.13 -9.69
CA ARG A 131 20.35 -11.56 -9.72
C ARG A 131 19.36 -12.25 -8.79
N LYS A 132 18.58 -13.21 -9.30
CA LYS A 132 17.69 -14.04 -8.48
C LYS A 132 18.51 -14.74 -7.38
N PRO A 133 18.16 -14.58 -6.09
CA PRO A 133 18.78 -15.33 -5.01
C PRO A 133 18.63 -16.83 -5.25
N THR A 134 19.72 -17.57 -5.20
CA THR A 134 19.69 -19.05 -5.29
C THR A 134 19.96 -19.70 -3.94
N HIS A 135 20.59 -18.97 -3.02
CA HIS A 135 20.96 -19.43 -1.69
C HIS A 135 20.64 -18.34 -0.66
N ILE A 136 20.41 -18.78 0.58
CA ILE A 136 20.40 -17.91 1.76
C ILE A 136 21.32 -18.55 2.79
N PHE A 137 22.38 -17.82 3.17
CA PHE A 137 23.51 -18.41 3.89
C PHE A 137 24.04 -19.64 3.15
N GLU A 138 24.19 -20.78 3.84
CA GLU A 138 24.68 -22.04 3.27
C GLU A 138 23.55 -22.91 2.69
N LYS A 139 22.32 -22.39 2.58
CA LYS A 139 21.14 -23.18 2.21
C LYS A 139 20.62 -22.83 0.81
N LEU A 140 20.44 -23.86 -0.01
CA LEU A 140 19.83 -23.75 -1.34
C LEU A 140 18.32 -23.45 -1.25
N LEU A 141 17.85 -22.45 -1.99
CA LEU A 141 16.44 -22.10 -2.10
C LEU A 141 15.72 -23.10 -3.04
N SER A 142 14.55 -23.58 -2.63
CA SER A 142 13.84 -24.66 -3.32
C SER A 142 12.86 -24.17 -4.39
N SER A 143 12.56 -22.86 -4.44
CA SER A 143 11.57 -22.31 -5.36
C SER A 143 11.83 -20.84 -5.68
N VAL A 144 11.23 -20.37 -6.77
CA VAL A 144 11.19 -18.94 -7.12
C VAL A 144 10.48 -18.11 -6.05
N TYR A 145 9.50 -18.70 -5.34
CA TYR A 145 8.79 -18.03 -4.24
C TYR A 145 9.74 -17.75 -3.08
N HIS A 146 10.55 -18.73 -2.67
CA HIS A 146 11.56 -18.50 -1.62
C HIS A 146 12.65 -17.54 -2.09
N SER A 147 13.01 -17.59 -3.38
CA SER A 147 13.94 -16.61 -3.98
C SER A 147 13.40 -15.19 -3.89
N SER A 148 12.09 -15.01 -4.15
CA SER A 148 11.38 -13.74 -4.02
C SER A 148 11.31 -13.26 -2.57
N ASP A 149 11.11 -14.16 -1.60
CA ASP A 149 11.11 -13.81 -0.18
C ASP A 149 12.46 -13.23 0.28
N ILE A 150 13.57 -13.81 -0.17
CA ILE A 150 14.91 -13.27 0.11
C ILE A 150 15.13 -11.95 -0.62
N ALA A 151 14.78 -11.89 -1.90
CA ALA A 151 14.95 -10.69 -2.70
C ALA A 151 14.19 -9.49 -2.09
N ARG A 152 12.97 -9.70 -1.60
CA ARG A 152 12.18 -8.69 -0.88
C ARG A 152 12.95 -8.08 0.28
N LEU A 153 13.55 -8.91 1.14
CA LEU A 153 14.30 -8.45 2.30
C LEU A 153 15.58 -7.71 1.88
N GLU A 154 16.32 -8.24 0.92
CA GLU A 154 17.54 -7.60 0.39
C GLU A 154 17.22 -6.23 -0.25
N ILE A 155 16.14 -6.13 -1.02
CA ILE A 155 15.67 -4.89 -1.63
C ILE A 155 15.33 -3.87 -0.54
N LEU A 156 14.52 -4.24 0.45
CA LEU A 156 14.15 -3.33 1.54
C LEU A 156 15.35 -2.93 2.38
N MET A 157 16.31 -3.83 2.62
CA MET A 157 17.56 -3.50 3.34
C MET A 157 18.48 -2.58 2.53
N LYS A 158 18.42 -2.63 1.19
CA LYS A 158 19.21 -1.77 0.30
C LYS A 158 18.60 -0.39 0.12
N TYR A 159 17.30 -0.33 -0.19
CA TYR A 159 16.62 0.89 -0.61
C TYR A 159 15.65 1.44 0.44
N GLY A 160 15.17 0.61 1.36
CA GLY A 160 13.94 0.88 2.10
C GLY A 160 12.74 0.81 1.15
N GLY A 161 11.70 1.57 1.45
CA GLY A 161 10.58 1.77 0.54
C GLY A 161 9.37 0.88 0.83
N ILE A 162 8.57 0.67 -0.21
CA ILE A 162 7.30 -0.04 -0.18
C ILE A 162 7.46 -1.26 -1.08
N PHE A 163 7.57 -2.45 -0.49
CA PHE A 163 7.53 -3.69 -1.26
C PHE A 163 6.09 -4.15 -1.45
N LEU A 164 5.77 -4.59 -2.67
CA LEU A 164 4.51 -5.20 -3.03
C LEU A 164 4.73 -6.55 -3.72
N ASP A 165 3.99 -7.58 -3.30
CA ASP A 165 3.81 -8.77 -4.12
C ASP A 165 3.08 -8.36 -5.41
N THR A 166 3.41 -9.04 -6.51
CA THR A 166 2.93 -8.68 -7.86
C THR A 166 1.43 -8.90 -8.07
N ASP A 167 0.74 -9.48 -7.09
CA ASP A 167 -0.70 -9.65 -7.02
C ASP A 167 -1.31 -8.87 -5.83
N THR A 168 -0.74 -7.72 -5.45
CA THR A 168 -1.31 -6.82 -4.44
C THR A 168 -1.96 -5.60 -5.09
N TYR A 169 -3.23 -5.34 -4.79
CA TYR A 169 -3.96 -4.17 -5.29
C TYR A 169 -3.97 -3.05 -4.24
N VAL A 170 -3.42 -1.89 -4.55
CA VAL A 170 -3.45 -0.70 -3.68
C VAL A 170 -4.69 0.15 -3.96
N ILE A 171 -5.46 0.45 -2.93
CA ILE A 171 -6.78 1.10 -3.00
C ILE A 171 -6.71 2.55 -2.53
N LYS A 172 -5.91 2.81 -1.49
CA LYS A 172 -5.73 4.13 -0.88
C LYS A 172 -4.25 4.45 -0.76
N SER A 173 -3.95 5.73 -0.58
CA SER A 173 -2.59 6.19 -0.30
C SER A 173 -1.97 5.42 0.87
N LEU A 174 -0.69 5.04 0.69
CA LEU A 174 0.13 4.38 1.71
C LEU A 174 1.01 5.38 2.49
N GLU A 175 0.88 6.69 2.23
CA GLU A 175 1.78 7.73 2.76
C GLU A 175 1.84 7.75 4.29
N TYR A 176 0.71 7.54 4.95
CA TYR A 176 0.64 7.50 6.42
C TYR A 176 1.58 6.44 7.02
N PHE A 177 1.69 5.28 6.38
CA PHE A 177 2.43 4.14 6.90
C PHE A 177 3.95 4.25 6.71
N ARG A 178 4.42 5.27 5.98
CA ARG A 178 5.85 5.60 5.82
C ARG A 178 6.44 6.30 7.04
N ARG A 179 5.62 6.58 8.06
CA ARG A 179 6.01 7.24 9.32
C ARG A 179 6.55 6.27 10.38
N PHE A 180 6.61 4.98 10.08
CA PHE A 180 7.06 3.94 11.01
C PHE A 180 8.36 3.31 10.53
N GLU A 181 9.10 2.71 11.46
CA GLU A 181 10.33 1.98 11.15
C GLU A 181 10.05 0.86 10.14
N MET A 182 8.98 0.11 10.39
CA MET A 182 8.44 -0.89 9.48
C MET A 182 6.94 -1.07 9.72
N THR A 183 6.15 -1.07 8.66
CA THR A 183 4.71 -1.34 8.69
C THR A 183 4.39 -2.58 7.88
N LEU A 184 3.52 -3.44 8.40
CA LEU A 184 3.07 -4.65 7.72
C LEU A 184 1.65 -5.06 8.15
N GLY A 185 1.03 -5.92 7.35
CA GLY A 185 -0.24 -6.54 7.68
C GLY A 185 -0.03 -7.69 8.65
N TRP A 186 -0.72 -7.71 9.79
CA TRP A 186 -0.62 -8.81 10.75
C TRP A 186 -1.94 -8.97 11.51
N PRO A 187 -2.85 -9.84 11.04
CA PRO A 187 -4.14 -10.06 11.70
C PRO A 187 -3.98 -10.69 13.09
N PRO A 188 -4.91 -10.43 14.04
CA PRO A 188 -4.96 -11.11 15.33
C PRO A 188 -4.94 -12.64 15.17
N SER A 189 -4.13 -13.31 16.00
CA SER A 189 -3.99 -14.77 16.01
C SER A 189 -3.59 -15.41 14.66
N GLN A 190 -2.98 -14.64 13.78
CA GLN A 190 -2.42 -15.12 12.50
C GLN A 190 -0.96 -14.71 12.38
N ASN A 191 -0.29 -15.24 11.37
CA ASN A 191 1.06 -14.82 10.99
C ASN A 191 1.02 -13.52 10.17
N LEU A 192 2.15 -12.82 10.12
CA LEU A 192 2.30 -11.61 9.33
C LEU A 192 2.09 -11.87 7.83
N GLY A 193 1.51 -10.91 7.13
CA GLY A 193 1.45 -10.87 5.68
C GLY A 193 2.74 -10.31 5.08
N THR A 194 3.16 -10.89 3.97
CA THR A 194 4.41 -10.54 3.26
C THR A 194 4.17 -9.71 2.00
N GLN A 195 2.90 -9.49 1.65
CA GLN A 195 2.46 -8.96 0.37
C GLN A 195 2.59 -7.45 0.26
N LEU A 196 2.54 -6.74 1.39
CA LEU A 196 2.77 -5.31 1.48
C LEU A 196 3.63 -5.03 2.72
N LEU A 197 4.87 -4.61 2.47
CA LEU A 197 5.82 -4.21 3.51
C LEU A 197 6.28 -2.78 3.24
N ILE A 198 6.26 -1.93 4.26
CA ILE A 198 6.73 -0.55 4.15
C ILE A 198 7.83 -0.39 5.19
N ALA A 199 9.08 -0.25 4.79
CA ALA A 199 10.19 -0.33 5.74
C ALA A 199 11.29 0.68 5.45
N HIS A 200 11.81 1.26 6.53
CA HIS A 200 13.08 1.97 6.46
C HIS A 200 14.20 0.95 6.25
N LYS A 201 15.22 1.29 5.45
CA LYS A 201 16.32 0.37 5.11
C LYS A 201 17.05 -0.20 6.33
N ASN A 202 17.08 0.57 7.42
CA ASN A 202 17.71 0.22 8.68
C ASN A 202 16.77 -0.41 9.72
N ALA A 203 15.53 -0.78 9.36
CA ALA A 203 14.57 -1.35 10.31
C ALA A 203 15.13 -2.59 11.03
N ARG A 204 15.00 -2.61 12.36
CA ARG A 204 15.49 -3.67 13.24
C ARG A 204 14.85 -5.01 12.90
N PHE A 205 13.54 -5.00 12.62
CA PHE A 205 12.84 -6.22 12.25
C PHE A 205 13.37 -6.84 10.95
N LEU A 206 13.70 -6.05 9.93
CA LEU A 206 14.26 -6.58 8.67
C LEU A 206 15.52 -7.40 8.91
N LYS A 207 16.43 -6.92 9.76
CA LYS A 207 17.68 -7.62 10.08
C LYS A 207 17.43 -8.93 10.82
N LEU A 208 16.52 -8.91 11.80
CA LEU A 208 16.13 -10.11 12.54
C LEU A 208 15.41 -11.13 11.65
N TRP A 209 14.53 -10.65 10.76
CA TRP A 209 13.81 -11.48 9.81
C TRP A 209 14.76 -12.10 8.79
N TYR A 210 15.69 -11.33 8.20
CA TYR A 210 16.70 -11.89 7.31
C TYR A 210 17.56 -12.95 8.02
N ASN A 211 18.01 -12.67 9.25
CA ASN A 211 18.80 -13.62 10.04
C ASN A 211 18.02 -14.88 10.45
N SER A 212 16.69 -14.84 10.56
CA SER A 212 15.90 -16.03 10.88
C SER A 212 16.00 -17.11 9.80
N TYR A 213 16.40 -16.75 8.57
CA TYR A 213 16.65 -17.72 7.51
C TYR A 213 17.87 -18.62 7.74
N HIS A 214 18.69 -18.40 8.78
CA HIS A 214 19.60 -19.44 9.29
C HIS A 214 18.84 -20.73 9.65
N TYR A 215 17.57 -20.62 10.01
CA TYR A 215 16.66 -21.74 10.31
C TYR A 215 15.77 -22.14 9.12
N TYR A 216 16.08 -21.67 7.90
CA TYR A 216 15.29 -21.94 6.71
C TYR A 216 15.00 -23.44 6.49
N ARG A 217 13.74 -23.73 6.15
CA ARG A 217 13.18 -25.06 5.86
C ARG A 217 12.63 -25.09 4.45
N ARG A 218 13.25 -25.85 3.56
CA ARG A 218 12.99 -25.83 2.11
C ARG A 218 11.61 -26.37 1.72
N GLU A 219 11.01 -27.23 2.54
CA GLU A 219 9.72 -27.88 2.31
C GLU A 219 8.54 -27.04 2.79
N ARG A 220 8.79 -26.01 3.61
CA ARG A 220 7.73 -25.22 4.23
C ARG A 220 7.63 -23.84 3.59
N TRP A 221 6.69 -23.72 2.67
CA TRP A 221 6.52 -22.50 1.87
C TRP A 221 6.33 -21.23 2.72
N TYR A 222 5.23 -21.15 3.47
CA TYR A 222 4.91 -19.93 4.24
C TYR A 222 5.65 -19.85 5.59
N TYR A 223 6.22 -20.95 6.07
CA TYR A 223 6.87 -20.99 7.39
C TYR A 223 8.01 -19.99 7.49
N ASN A 224 8.90 -19.96 6.49
CA ASN A 224 10.11 -19.13 6.55
C ASN A 224 9.78 -17.64 6.50
N ALA A 225 8.82 -17.26 5.64
CA ALA A 225 8.50 -15.87 5.37
C ALA A 225 7.47 -15.29 6.35
N GLY A 226 6.51 -16.08 6.83
CA GLY A 226 5.43 -15.60 7.70
C GLY A 226 5.50 -16.13 9.12
N GLU A 227 5.49 -17.46 9.27
CA GLU A 227 5.31 -18.11 10.58
C GLU A 227 6.50 -17.91 11.53
N LEU A 228 7.70 -18.30 11.09
CA LEU A 228 8.93 -18.21 11.86
C LEU A 228 9.20 -16.79 12.38
N PRO A 229 9.21 -15.73 11.54
CA PRO A 229 9.44 -14.37 12.02
C PRO A 229 8.27 -13.83 12.87
N THR A 230 7.04 -14.31 12.68
CA THR A 230 5.94 -13.94 13.58
C THR A 230 6.18 -14.52 14.96
N GLN A 231 6.28 -15.84 15.08
CA GLN A 231 6.29 -16.55 16.36
C GLN A 231 7.56 -16.29 17.17
N PHE A 232 8.72 -16.25 16.53
CA PHE A 232 10.01 -16.18 17.24
C PHE A 232 10.52 -14.76 17.42
N ILE A 233 9.97 -13.78 16.71
CA ILE A 233 10.45 -12.39 16.75
C ILE A 233 9.32 -11.42 17.12
N LEU A 234 8.22 -11.38 16.35
CA LEU A 234 7.17 -10.37 16.57
C LEU A 234 6.26 -10.67 17.75
N GLU A 235 5.92 -11.93 18.04
CA GLU A 235 5.12 -12.26 19.22
C GLU A 235 5.84 -11.83 20.53
N PRO A 236 7.15 -12.09 20.70
CA PRO A 236 7.91 -11.57 21.85
C PRO A 236 8.20 -10.06 21.78
N MET A 237 8.35 -9.49 20.58
CA MET A 237 8.75 -8.09 20.37
C MET A 237 7.84 -7.37 19.36
N PRO A 238 6.54 -7.20 19.67
CA PRO A 238 5.58 -6.64 18.71
C PRO A 238 5.84 -5.16 18.41
N TYR A 239 6.58 -4.46 19.28
CA TYR A 239 6.97 -3.06 19.11
C TYR A 239 7.93 -2.81 17.92
N LEU A 240 8.49 -3.87 17.33
CA LEU A 240 9.41 -3.78 16.19
C LEU A 240 8.72 -3.38 14.88
N VAL A 241 7.39 -3.44 14.82
CA VAL A 241 6.61 -3.08 13.63
C VAL A 241 5.35 -2.29 13.99
N HIS A 242 4.89 -1.48 13.05
CA HIS A 242 3.55 -0.95 13.06
C HIS A 242 2.62 -2.01 12.48
N ARG A 243 1.78 -2.55 13.36
CA ARG A 243 0.85 -3.63 13.03
C ARG A 243 -0.40 -3.06 12.38
N VAL A 244 -0.68 -3.45 11.14
CA VAL A 244 -1.95 -3.19 10.46
C VAL A 244 -2.81 -4.47 10.49
N PRO A 245 -3.87 -4.55 11.30
CA PRO A 245 -4.60 -5.81 11.51
C PRO A 245 -5.33 -6.31 10.26
N TYR A 246 -6.05 -5.43 9.56
CA TYR A 246 -6.96 -5.83 8.48
C TYR A 246 -6.84 -4.99 7.21
N ASP A 247 -6.53 -3.70 7.33
CA ASP A 247 -6.59 -2.74 6.20
C ASP A 247 -5.63 -3.04 5.05
N PHE A 248 -4.59 -3.86 5.27
CA PHE A 248 -3.69 -4.32 4.22
C PHE A 248 -4.21 -5.57 3.48
N GLY A 249 -5.36 -6.13 3.89
CA GLY A 249 -6.06 -7.18 3.17
C GLY A 249 -5.22 -8.45 2.97
N VAL A 250 -4.44 -8.82 3.99
CA VAL A 250 -3.53 -9.99 3.97
C VAL A 250 -4.18 -11.30 4.44
N HIS A 251 -5.41 -11.23 4.96
CA HIS A 251 -6.20 -12.41 5.32
C HIS A 251 -6.94 -12.97 4.10
N ASN A 252 -7.55 -14.14 4.23
CA ASN A 252 -8.28 -14.77 3.12
C ASN A 252 -9.49 -13.93 2.69
N LEU A 253 -9.36 -13.26 1.55
CA LEU A 253 -10.38 -12.42 0.93
C LEU A 253 -10.92 -13.00 -0.39
N VAL A 254 -10.66 -14.27 -0.68
CA VAL A 254 -11.04 -14.91 -1.96
C VAL A 254 -12.56 -14.82 -2.21
N HIS A 255 -13.39 -15.07 -1.19
CA HIS A 255 -14.84 -14.93 -1.33
C HIS A 255 -15.27 -13.49 -1.60
N LEU A 256 -14.67 -12.50 -0.93
CA LEU A 256 -14.95 -11.09 -1.21
C LEU A 256 -14.60 -10.74 -2.66
N LEU A 257 -13.41 -11.14 -3.11
CA LEU A 257 -12.85 -10.79 -4.43
C LEU A 257 -13.59 -11.46 -5.60
N TYR A 258 -13.91 -12.74 -5.48
CA TYR A 258 -14.37 -13.56 -6.61
C TYR A 258 -15.75 -14.20 -6.39
N GLY A 259 -16.21 -14.28 -5.14
CA GLY A 259 -17.54 -14.82 -4.81
C GLY A 259 -18.65 -13.78 -4.89
N THR A 260 -18.33 -12.52 -4.56
CA THR A 260 -19.32 -11.43 -4.41
C THR A 260 -19.09 -10.27 -5.37
N CYS A 261 -20.05 -9.35 -5.45
CA CYS A 261 -19.89 -8.01 -6.01
C CYS A 261 -20.18 -7.01 -4.88
N SER A 262 -19.16 -6.71 -4.08
CA SER A 262 -19.27 -5.90 -2.87
C SER A 262 -18.51 -4.58 -3.06
N SER A 263 -18.94 -3.52 -2.37
CA SER A 263 -18.19 -2.26 -2.32
C SER A 263 -17.26 -2.16 -1.11
N GLU A 264 -17.28 -3.17 -0.23
CA GLU A 264 -16.47 -3.22 1.01
C GLU A 264 -14.96 -3.18 0.76
N TRP A 265 -14.51 -3.64 -0.41
CA TRP A 265 -13.09 -3.55 -0.79
C TRP A 265 -12.57 -2.12 -0.73
N LYS A 266 -13.42 -1.10 -0.91
CA LYS A 266 -13.04 0.32 -0.80
C LYS A 266 -12.62 0.74 0.61
N ASN A 267 -12.88 -0.07 1.63
CA ASN A 267 -12.48 0.21 3.01
C ASN A 267 -11.01 -0.09 3.28
N TYR A 268 -10.38 -0.95 2.48
CA TYR A 268 -8.99 -1.35 2.64
C TYR A 268 -8.03 -0.29 2.08
N HIS A 269 -6.77 -0.33 2.53
CA HIS A 269 -5.66 0.40 1.91
C HIS A 269 -5.02 -0.42 0.79
N ALA A 270 -4.93 -1.74 0.97
CA ALA A 270 -4.49 -2.68 -0.04
C ALA A 270 -5.18 -4.04 0.17
N ILE A 271 -5.19 -4.88 -0.86
CA ILE A 271 -5.70 -6.25 -0.80
C ILE A 271 -4.76 -7.19 -1.55
N HIS A 272 -4.42 -8.33 -0.95
CA HIS A 272 -3.79 -9.43 -1.66
C HIS A 272 -4.83 -10.12 -2.55
N LEU A 273 -4.58 -10.18 -3.86
CA LEU A 273 -5.57 -10.66 -4.83
C LEU A 273 -5.77 -12.18 -4.76
N LEU A 274 -4.84 -12.97 -4.23
CA LEU A 274 -5.02 -14.42 -3.96
C LEU A 274 -5.52 -15.22 -5.18
N VAL A 275 -5.23 -14.77 -6.42
CA VAL A 275 -5.83 -15.31 -7.65
C VAL A 275 -5.57 -16.80 -7.82
N ARG A 276 -4.36 -17.25 -7.43
CA ARG A 276 -3.94 -18.66 -7.44
C ARG A 276 -4.76 -19.57 -6.52
N HIS A 277 -5.54 -19.00 -5.61
CA HIS A 277 -6.36 -19.74 -4.65
C HIS A 277 -7.85 -19.76 -5.03
N LYS A 278 -8.22 -19.00 -6.07
CA LYS A 278 -9.61 -18.88 -6.53
C LYS A 278 -10.24 -20.22 -6.88
N ASN A 279 -9.57 -21.02 -7.73
CA ASN A 279 -10.20 -22.19 -8.35
C ASN A 279 -10.55 -23.30 -7.36
N TYR A 280 -9.75 -23.50 -6.30
CA TYR A 280 -10.01 -24.55 -5.31
C TYR A 280 -10.78 -24.06 -4.08
N LEU A 281 -10.79 -22.75 -3.79
CA LEU A 281 -11.60 -22.18 -2.69
C LEU A 281 -13.00 -21.75 -3.13
N LEU A 282 -13.20 -21.50 -4.42
CA LEU A 282 -14.49 -21.17 -5.02
C LEU A 282 -14.72 -22.02 -6.28
N PRO A 283 -14.96 -23.33 -6.10
CA PRO A 283 -15.32 -24.19 -7.22
C PRO A 283 -16.63 -23.68 -7.84
N GLY A 284 -16.63 -23.42 -9.15
CA GLY A 284 -17.80 -22.95 -9.90
C GLY A 284 -17.64 -21.59 -10.58
N ASP A 285 -16.56 -20.86 -10.34
CA ASP A 285 -16.19 -19.70 -11.18
C ASP A 285 -15.58 -20.19 -12.50
N ILE A 286 -16.19 -19.79 -13.62
CA ILE A 286 -15.86 -20.23 -14.98
C ILE A 286 -14.59 -19.58 -15.53
N VAL A 287 -14.11 -18.48 -14.94
CA VAL A 287 -12.95 -17.74 -15.46
C VAL A 287 -11.67 -18.32 -14.89
N GLU A 288 -10.94 -19.16 -15.62
CA GLU A 288 -9.68 -19.73 -15.13
C GLU A 288 -8.55 -18.69 -15.07
N GLU A 289 -8.40 -17.89 -16.14
CA GLU A 289 -7.39 -16.84 -16.25
C GLU A 289 -8.02 -15.52 -16.67
N PHE A 290 -7.66 -14.43 -15.98
CA PHE A 290 -8.16 -13.10 -16.30
C PHE A 290 -7.38 -12.45 -17.45
N ASN A 291 -8.10 -11.74 -18.32
CA ASN A 291 -7.54 -10.96 -19.41
C ASN A 291 -8.41 -9.71 -19.66
N GLU A 292 -8.00 -8.88 -20.61
CA GLU A 292 -8.69 -7.63 -20.93
C GLU A 292 -10.11 -7.81 -21.47
N GLU A 293 -10.44 -8.98 -22.03
CA GLU A 293 -11.77 -9.25 -22.60
C GLU A 293 -12.74 -9.75 -21.54
N ASN A 294 -12.38 -10.80 -20.78
CA ASN A 294 -13.28 -11.35 -19.78
C ASN A 294 -13.51 -10.42 -18.59
N ILE A 295 -12.56 -9.53 -18.28
CA ILE A 295 -12.71 -8.59 -17.17
C ILE A 295 -13.78 -7.52 -17.44
N LYS A 296 -14.12 -7.27 -18.72
CA LYS A 296 -15.17 -6.30 -19.08
C LYS A 296 -16.53 -6.74 -18.55
N THR A 297 -16.78 -8.05 -18.46
CA THR A 297 -18.08 -8.64 -18.07
C THR A 297 -18.03 -9.40 -16.74
N TYR A 298 -16.85 -9.61 -16.14
CA TYR A 298 -16.71 -10.29 -14.86
C TYR A 298 -17.39 -9.51 -13.71
N ASN A 299 -18.62 -9.87 -13.37
CA ASN A 299 -19.46 -9.15 -12.41
C ASN A 299 -19.21 -9.58 -10.96
N LYS A 300 -17.96 -9.39 -10.51
CA LYS A 300 -17.51 -9.62 -9.13
C LYS A 300 -16.64 -8.45 -8.67
N THR A 301 -16.34 -8.41 -7.38
CA THR A 301 -15.51 -7.38 -6.74
C THR A 301 -14.18 -7.17 -7.45
N PHE A 302 -13.46 -8.23 -7.80
CA PHE A 302 -12.20 -8.11 -8.55
C PHE A 302 -12.42 -7.50 -9.94
N GLY A 303 -13.54 -7.81 -10.60
CA GLY A 303 -13.92 -7.19 -11.86
C GLY A 303 -14.09 -5.69 -11.75
N ASP A 304 -14.77 -5.21 -10.70
CA ASP A 304 -14.89 -3.78 -10.42
C ASP A 304 -13.51 -3.14 -10.21
N MET A 305 -12.65 -3.75 -9.39
CA MET A 305 -11.31 -3.26 -9.10
C MET A 305 -10.46 -3.16 -10.37
N ALA A 306 -10.44 -4.23 -11.18
CA ALA A 306 -9.66 -4.28 -12.41
C ALA A 306 -10.17 -3.29 -13.46
N ARG A 307 -11.49 -3.17 -13.65
CA ARG A 307 -12.08 -2.19 -14.56
C ARG A 307 -11.77 -0.75 -14.12
N LEU A 308 -11.77 -0.48 -12.81
CA LEU A 308 -11.46 0.84 -12.29
C LEU A 308 -10.05 1.30 -12.68
N VAL A 309 -9.03 0.44 -12.61
CA VAL A 309 -7.64 0.83 -12.96
C VAL A 309 -7.34 0.79 -14.45
N LEU A 310 -8.05 -0.05 -15.21
CA LEU A 310 -7.88 -0.12 -16.66
C LEU A 310 -8.59 1.04 -17.37
N TYR A 311 -9.81 1.34 -16.95
CA TYR A 311 -10.72 2.21 -17.70
C TYR A 311 -11.16 3.45 -16.92
N GLY A 312 -10.95 3.49 -15.61
CA GLY A 312 -11.33 4.61 -14.74
C GLY A 312 -12.73 4.50 -14.13
N PHE A 313 -13.45 3.40 -14.38
CA PHE A 313 -14.82 3.18 -13.91
C PHE A 313 -15.20 1.70 -13.86
N ILE A 314 -16.22 1.36 -13.07
CA ILE A 314 -16.67 -0.02 -12.83
C ILE A 314 -17.79 -0.47 -13.78
N ASP A 315 -18.62 0.45 -14.28
CA ASP A 315 -19.85 0.16 -15.03
C ASP A 315 -19.65 -0.07 -16.55
N ILE A 316 -18.53 -0.66 -16.98
CA ILE A 316 -18.38 -1.06 -18.40
C ILE A 316 -19.44 -2.05 -18.82
N ILE A 317 -19.90 -2.90 -17.89
CA ILE A 317 -20.92 -3.92 -18.16
C ILE A 317 -22.17 -3.27 -18.76
N LYS A 318 -22.61 -2.13 -18.23
CA LYS A 318 -23.79 -1.41 -18.73
C LYS A 318 -23.56 -0.79 -20.11
N LEU A 319 -22.36 -0.26 -20.36
CA LEU A 319 -21.98 0.22 -21.68
C LEU A 319 -21.95 -0.94 -22.68
N TYR A 320 -21.34 -2.07 -22.34
CA TYR A 320 -21.25 -3.23 -23.23
C TYR A 320 -22.62 -3.86 -23.50
N GLU A 321 -23.46 -4.03 -22.47
CA GLU A 321 -24.85 -4.46 -22.63
C GLU A 321 -25.66 -3.48 -23.49
N PHE A 322 -25.44 -2.17 -23.33
CA PHE A 322 -26.06 -1.16 -24.18
C PHE A 322 -25.55 -1.25 -25.63
N TYR A 323 -24.24 -1.45 -25.84
CA TYR A 323 -23.63 -1.66 -27.17
C TYR A 323 -24.16 -2.93 -27.84
N SER A 324 -24.22 -4.07 -27.14
CA SER A 324 -24.76 -5.33 -27.68
C SER A 324 -26.25 -5.23 -28.03
N ARG A 325 -27.02 -4.46 -27.26
CA ARG A 325 -28.44 -4.16 -27.55
C ARG A 325 -28.64 -3.14 -28.67
N THR A 326 -27.65 -2.27 -28.92
CA THR A 326 -27.73 -1.23 -29.96
C THR A 326 -27.06 -1.65 -31.27
N SER A 327 -26.16 -2.63 -31.27
CA SER A 327 -25.67 -3.28 -32.50
C SER A 327 -26.78 -4.03 -33.24
N GLU A 328 -27.85 -4.44 -32.55
CA GLU A 328 -29.08 -4.95 -33.17
C GLU A 328 -29.99 -3.83 -33.74
N LYS A 329 -29.72 -2.54 -33.46
CA LYS A 329 -30.50 -1.39 -33.94
C LYS A 329 -29.60 -0.31 -34.51
N GLN A 330 -29.27 -0.46 -35.79
CA GLN A 330 -28.35 0.41 -36.53
C GLN A 330 -28.78 1.91 -36.57
N GLN A 331 -27.76 2.76 -36.61
CA GLN A 331 -27.70 4.19 -36.99
C GLN A 331 -28.13 5.32 -36.03
N LYS A 332 -28.96 5.13 -34.99
CA LYS A 332 -29.24 6.20 -34.00
C LYS A 332 -28.34 6.19 -32.75
N GLY A 333 -27.55 5.14 -32.53
CA GLY A 333 -26.71 4.96 -31.33
C GLY A 333 -25.48 5.87 -31.25
N SER A 334 -24.96 6.38 -32.37
CA SER A 334 -23.65 7.08 -32.41
C SER A 334 -23.63 8.40 -31.63
N LEU A 335 -24.66 9.24 -31.75
CA LEU A 335 -24.69 10.56 -31.11
C LEU A 335 -24.98 10.48 -29.59
N ALA A 336 -25.89 9.60 -29.18
CA ALA A 336 -26.21 9.38 -27.77
C ALA A 336 -25.01 8.81 -27.00
N VAL A 337 -24.24 7.93 -27.65
CA VAL A 337 -22.99 7.36 -27.12
C VAL A 337 -21.91 8.42 -26.98
N LYS A 338 -21.69 9.25 -28.01
CA LYS A 338 -20.74 10.37 -27.95
C LYS A 338 -21.11 11.36 -26.83
N LEU A 339 -22.40 11.70 -26.68
CA LEU A 339 -22.90 12.59 -25.63
C LEU A 339 -22.76 11.99 -24.22
N TYR A 340 -22.99 10.68 -24.07
CA TYR A 340 -22.77 9.99 -22.80
C TYR A 340 -21.28 9.94 -22.42
N LEU A 341 -20.39 9.60 -23.36
CA LEU A 341 -18.94 9.64 -23.17
C LEU A 341 -18.43 11.05 -22.85
N LEU A 342 -18.97 12.08 -23.51
CA LEU A 342 -18.63 13.48 -23.25
C LEU A 342 -19.07 13.91 -21.84
N ARG A 343 -20.33 13.61 -21.46
CA ARG A 343 -20.85 13.85 -20.10
C ARG A 343 -20.02 13.11 -19.06
N PHE A 344 -19.61 11.89 -19.36
CA PHE A 344 -18.78 11.05 -18.51
C PHE A 344 -17.35 11.59 -18.31
N HIS A 345 -16.69 12.05 -19.38
CA HIS A 345 -15.38 12.71 -19.29
C HIS A 345 -15.48 14.02 -18.49
N MET A 346 -16.58 14.76 -18.63
CA MET A 346 -16.86 15.98 -17.89
C MET A 346 -17.08 15.74 -16.39
N GLU A 347 -17.85 14.74 -16.01
CA GLU A 347 -18.05 14.37 -14.60
C GLU A 347 -16.74 13.88 -13.94
N ASN A 348 -15.87 13.20 -14.70
CA ASN A 348 -14.53 12.80 -14.24
C ASN A 348 -13.56 13.97 -14.08
N LEU A 349 -13.59 14.96 -14.98
CA LEU A 349 -12.80 16.18 -14.83
C LEU A 349 -13.23 16.93 -13.56
N ILE A 350 -14.53 17.05 -13.32
CA ILE A 350 -15.09 17.67 -12.10
C ILE A 350 -14.64 16.92 -10.84
N ARG A 351 -14.65 15.57 -10.86
CA ARG A 351 -14.19 14.76 -9.73
C ARG A 351 -12.70 14.95 -9.44
N ARG A 352 -11.86 14.92 -10.47
CA ARG A 352 -10.40 15.14 -10.33
C ARG A 352 -10.07 16.57 -9.86
N ILE A 353 -10.80 17.58 -10.34
CA ILE A 353 -10.66 18.96 -9.84
C ILE A 353 -11.01 19.06 -8.35
N ARG A 354 -12.03 18.32 -7.89
CA ARG A 354 -12.40 18.26 -6.46
C ARG A 354 -11.36 17.52 -5.61
N GLU A 355 -10.75 16.47 -6.15
CA GLU A 355 -9.71 15.68 -5.47
C GLU A 355 -8.36 16.43 -5.42
N CYS A 356 -8.02 17.21 -6.45
CA CYS A 356 -6.81 18.03 -6.55
C CYS A 356 -6.94 19.40 -5.86
N LYS A 357 -7.36 19.49 -4.58
CA LYS A 357 -7.13 20.63 -3.63
C LYS A 357 -7.08 22.09 -4.18
N MET A 358 -7.71 22.44 -5.29
CA MET A 358 -7.75 23.81 -5.83
C MET A 358 -8.92 24.63 -5.27
N LEU A 359 -9.78 24.00 -4.46
CA LEU A 359 -10.76 24.68 -3.65
C LEU A 359 -10.60 24.18 -2.22
N SER A 360 -10.34 25.10 -1.29
CA SER A 360 -10.38 24.81 0.13
C SER A 360 -11.76 24.26 0.50
N SER A 361 -11.85 23.48 1.56
CA SER A 361 -13.09 22.84 2.05
C SER A 361 -14.24 23.81 2.39
N HIS A 362 -14.03 25.13 2.23
CA HIS A 362 -15.03 26.18 2.42
C HIS A 362 -15.12 27.21 1.27
N ALA A 363 -14.41 27.03 0.15
CA ALA A 363 -14.56 27.91 -1.00
C ALA A 363 -15.77 27.50 -1.85
N CYS A 364 -16.90 28.17 -1.64
CA CYS A 364 -18.01 28.13 -2.58
C CYS A 364 -17.55 28.84 -3.86
N ALA A 365 -17.39 28.10 -4.96
CA ALA A 365 -17.12 28.70 -6.27
C ALA A 365 -18.20 29.76 -6.55
N ASP A 366 -17.78 31.01 -6.73
CA ASP A 366 -18.71 32.12 -6.92
C ASP A 366 -19.46 31.95 -8.26
N ARG A 367 -20.54 32.72 -8.42
CA ARG A 367 -21.40 32.63 -9.60
C ARG A 367 -20.63 32.93 -10.90
N GLN A 368 -19.60 33.77 -10.84
CA GLN A 368 -18.73 34.15 -11.96
C GLN A 368 -17.77 33.02 -12.35
N GLN A 369 -17.19 32.30 -11.40
CA GLN A 369 -16.35 31.13 -11.66
C GLN A 369 -17.16 29.98 -12.26
N LYS A 370 -18.39 29.77 -11.76
CA LYS A 370 -19.32 28.79 -12.35
C LYS A 370 -19.76 29.19 -13.75
N LEU A 371 -20.04 30.47 -14.00
CA LEU A 371 -20.37 31.02 -15.32
C LEU A 371 -19.20 30.90 -16.31
N PHE A 372 -17.97 31.21 -15.87
CA PHE A 372 -16.77 31.06 -16.69
C PHE A 372 -16.53 29.59 -17.07
N PHE A 373 -16.72 28.68 -16.12
CA PHE A 373 -16.61 27.24 -16.39
C PHE A 373 -17.70 26.76 -17.36
N TYR A 374 -18.95 27.19 -17.16
CA TYR A 374 -20.05 26.88 -18.08
C TYR A 374 -19.79 27.46 -19.49
N PHE A 375 -19.21 28.65 -19.56
CA PHE A 375 -18.84 29.31 -20.82
C PHE A 375 -17.73 28.56 -21.55
N VAL A 376 -16.67 28.13 -20.85
CA VAL A 376 -15.61 27.29 -21.44
C VAL A 376 -16.19 25.97 -21.96
N VAL A 377 -17.13 25.36 -21.23
CA VAL A 377 -17.80 24.13 -21.65
C VAL A 377 -18.66 24.36 -22.90
N ILE A 378 -19.45 25.43 -22.94
CA ILE A 378 -20.26 25.78 -24.12
C ILE A 378 -19.35 26.05 -25.32
N VAL A 379 -18.30 26.85 -25.17
CA VAL A 379 -17.37 27.20 -26.27
C VAL A 379 -16.61 25.98 -26.79
N VAL A 380 -16.20 25.06 -25.91
CA VAL A 380 -15.54 23.80 -26.33
C VAL A 380 -16.53 22.88 -27.04
N CYS A 381 -17.76 22.73 -26.52
CA CYS A 381 -18.80 21.94 -27.17
C CYS A 381 -19.23 22.53 -28.51
N GLU A 382 -19.40 23.85 -28.62
CA GLU A 382 -19.73 24.55 -29.87
C GLU A 382 -18.59 24.45 -30.89
N LYS A 383 -17.32 24.56 -30.48
CA LYS A 383 -16.17 24.36 -31.38
C LYS A 383 -16.08 22.93 -31.92
N ILE A 384 -16.42 21.92 -31.11
CA ILE A 384 -16.47 20.52 -31.53
C ILE A 384 -17.61 20.29 -32.53
N ILE A 385 -18.78 20.88 -32.29
CA ILE A 385 -19.94 20.81 -33.19
C ILE A 385 -19.65 21.54 -34.52
N MET A 386 -18.99 22.70 -34.47
CA MET A 386 -18.60 23.47 -35.67
C MET A 386 -17.51 22.77 -36.49
N GLN A 387 -16.60 22.01 -35.86
CA GLN A 387 -15.63 21.17 -36.58
C GLN A 387 -16.31 20.02 -37.33
N GLU A 388 -17.38 19.41 -36.78
CA GLU A 388 -18.14 18.37 -37.48
C GLU A 388 -18.94 18.94 -38.68
N TYR A 389 -19.38 20.20 -38.64
CA TYR A 389 -20.07 20.87 -39.75
C TYR A 389 -19.15 21.31 -40.90
N LEU A 390 -17.85 21.47 -40.63
CA LEU A 390 -16.84 21.83 -41.62
C LEU A 390 -16.15 20.61 -42.26
N ILE A 391 -16.38 19.41 -41.72
CA ILE A 391 -15.80 18.12 -42.18
C ILE A 391 -16.84 17.28 -42.95
N GLN A 392 -18.11 17.69 -42.97
CA GLN A 392 -19.12 17.25 -43.95
C GLN A 392 -19.14 18.19 -45.15
#